data_AF-R0NNT0-F1
#
_entry.id   AF-R0NNT0-F1
#
_cell.length_a   1.000
_cell.length_b   1.000
_cell.length_c   1.000
_cell.angle_alpha   90.00
_cell.angle_beta   90.00
_cell.angle_gamma   90.00
#
_symmetry.space_group_name_H-M   'P 1'
#
loop_
_entity.id
_entity.type
_entity.pdbx_description
1 polymer ?
#
loop_
_entity_poly.entity_id
_entity_poly.type
_entity_poly.pdbx_seq_one_letter_code
_entity_poly.pdbx_strand_id
1 'polypeptide(L)' 'KANALAKAREYRKYSNLSKTEIYERLTSPYFRKFTKEEANYAIQKLGDK' A
#
# COMPACT_ATOMS: atom_id res chain seq x y z
N LYS A 1 -4.42 9.00 -4.54
CA LYS A 1 -4.59 7.59 -5.01
C LYS A 1 -3.38 7.02 -5.77
N ALA A 2 -2.84 7.68 -6.82
CA ALA A 2 -1.67 7.16 -7.57
C ALA A 2 -0.41 6.98 -6.70
N ASN A 3 -0.17 7.91 -5.76
CA ASN A 3 0.95 7.84 -4.82
C ASN A 3 0.88 6.61 -3.90
N ALA A 4 -0.31 6.27 -3.41
CA ALA A 4 -0.52 5.07 -2.59
C ALA A 4 -0.21 3.80 -3.37
N LEU A 5 -0.64 3.72 -4.63
CA LEU A 5 -0.34 2.58 -5.52
C LEU A 5 1.16 2.46 -5.81
N ALA A 6 1.85 3.56 -6.10
CA ALA A 6 3.29 3.55 -6.32
C ALA A 6 4.02 3.04 -5.07
N LYS A 7 3.64 3.50 -3.88
CA LYS A 7 4.25 3.07 -2.62
C LYS A 7 3.94 1.62 -2.28
N ALA A 8 2.72 1.17 -2.56
CA ALA A 8 2.35 -0.23 -2.41
C ALA A 8 3.20 -1.15 -3.31
N ARG A 9 3.46 -0.75 -4.56
CA ARG A 9 4.32 -1.50 -5.49
C ARG A 9 5.76 -1.55 -5.01
N GLU A 10 6.26 -0.45 -4.44
CA GLU A 10 7.59 -0.40 -3.83
C GLU A 10 7.68 -1.38 -2.64
N TYR A 11 6.71 -1.34 -1.72
CA TYR A 11 6.67 -2.28 -0.60
C TYR A 11 6.65 -3.74 -1.03
N ARG A 12 5.89 -4.08 -2.07
CA ARG A 12 5.90 -5.45 -2.61
C ARG A 12 7.24 -5.82 -3.23
N LYS A 13 7.84 -4.92 -4.01
CA LYS A 13 9.12 -5.16 -4.70
C LYS A 13 10.29 -5.38 -3.73
N TYR A 14 10.34 -4.62 -2.64
CA TYR A 14 11.50 -4.62 -1.74
C TYR A 14 11.33 -5.50 -0.50
N SER A 15 10.13 -6.01 -0.23
CA SER A 15 9.87 -6.66 1.06
C SER A 15 8.97 -7.90 1.02
N ASN A 16 8.60 -8.44 -0.15
CA ASN A 16 7.70 -9.62 -0.27
C ASN A 16 6.45 -9.55 0.64
N LEU A 17 6.02 -8.33 0.96
CA LEU A 17 4.93 -8.11 1.91
C LEU A 17 3.61 -8.53 1.28
N SER A 18 2.76 -9.14 2.09
CA SER A 18 1.38 -9.42 1.74
C SER A 18 0.60 -8.12 1.53
N LYS A 19 -0.53 -8.21 0.81
CA LYS A 19 -1.46 -7.09 0.62
C LYS A 19 -1.90 -6.47 1.96
N THR A 20 -2.08 -7.28 2.99
CA THR A 20 -2.47 -6.81 4.33
C THR A 20 -1.36 -6.00 5.00
N GLU A 21 -0.13 -6.51 4.99
CA GLU A 21 1.01 -5.77 5.56
C GLU A 21 1.28 -4.45 4.82
N ILE A 22 1.11 -4.45 3.49
CA ILE A 22 1.21 -3.24 2.68
C ILE A 22 0.11 -2.25 3.07
N TYR A 23 -1.14 -2.70 3.27
CA TYR A 23 -2.23 -1.84 3.71
C TYR A 23 -1.90 -1.18 5.06
N GLU A 24 -1.45 -1.97 6.03
CA GLU A 24 -1.05 -1.46 7.35
C GLU A 24 0.08 -0.43 7.25
N ARG A 25 1.07 -0.67 6.38
CA ARG A 25 2.17 0.28 6.14
C ARG A 25 1.69 1.58 5.52
N LEU A 26 0.72 1.54 4.60
CA LEU A 26 0.14 2.72 3.96
C LEU A 26 -0.72 3.54 4.93
N THR A 27 -1.47 2.87 5.82
CA THR A 27 -2.34 3.52 6.82
C THR A 27 -1.65 3.81 8.14
N SER A 28 -0.38 3.43 8.29
CA SER A 28 0.34 3.51 9.56
C SER A 28 0.34 4.95 10.11
N PRO A 29 -0.01 5.14 11.39
CA PRO A 29 -0.15 6.46 11.99
C PRO A 29 1.19 7.20 12.12
N TYR A 30 2.32 6.47 12.10
CA TYR A 30 3.66 7.02 12.21
C TYR A 30 3.98 8.04 11.12
N PHE A 31 3.38 7.89 9.94
CA PHE A 31 3.63 8.81 8.82
C PHE A 31 2.35 9.34 8.18
N ARG A 32 1.16 8.90 8.65
CA ARG A 32 -0.17 9.17 8.06
C ARG A 32 -0.12 9.33 6.53
N LYS A 33 0.56 8.40 5.84
CA LYS A 33 0.97 8.62 4.44
C LYS A 33 -0.23 8.66 3.50
N PHE A 34 -1.26 7.87 3.78
CA PHE A 34 -2.43 7.75 2.92
C PHE A 34 -3.70 7.51 3.75
N THR A 35 -4.84 7.94 3.21
CA THR A 35 -6.14 7.62 3.80
C THR A 35 -6.48 6.14 3.61
N LYS A 36 -7.43 5.62 4.39
CA LYS A 36 -7.94 4.24 4.21
C LYS A 36 -8.43 3.99 2.79
N GLU A 37 -9.08 4.99 2.17
CA GLU A 37 -9.58 4.88 0.80
C GLU A 37 -8.44 4.78 -0.23
N GLU A 38 -7.38 5.56 -0.04
CA GLU A 38 -6.21 5.50 -0.91
C GLU A 38 -5.42 4.22 -0.75
N ALA A 39 -5.28 3.72 0.48
CA ALA A 39 -4.66 2.42 0.75
C ALA A 39 -5.48 1.28 0.15
N ASN A 40 -6.81 1.28 0.31
CA ASN A 40 -7.69 0.29 -0.31
C ASN A 40 -7.58 0.31 -1.83
N TYR A 41 -7.57 1.49 -2.44
CA TYR A 41 -7.34 1.62 -3.89
C TYR A 41 -5.99 1.02 -4.31
N ALA A 42 -4.93 1.30 -3.56
CA ALA A 42 -3.60 0.79 -3.83
C ALA A 42 -3.53 -0.75 -3.78
N ILE A 43 -4.15 -1.36 -2.77
CA ILE A 43 -4.21 -2.82 -2.61
C ILE A 43 -5.01 -3.48 -3.73
N GLN A 44 -6.19 -2.94 -4.06
CA GLN A 44 -7.02 -3.47 -5.15
C GLN A 44 -6.29 -3.42 -6.50
N LYS A 45 -5.48 -2.39 -6.73
CA LYS A 45 -4.71 -2.21 -7.98
C LYS A 45 -3.34 -2.90 -7.96
N LEU A 46 -2.95 -3.53 -6.86
CA LEU A 46 -1.62 -4.15 -6.73
C LEU A 46 -1.47 -5.43 -7.57
N GLY A 47 -2.58 -6.06 -8.00
CA GLY A 47 -2.57 -7.35 -8.72
C GLY A 47 -2.01 -8.51 -7.89
N ASP A 48 -2.15 -9.76 -8.32
CA ASP A 48 -1.70 -10.96 -7.56
C ASP A 48 -0.47 -11.64 -8.17
N LYS A 49 0.24 -10.97 -9.09
CA LYS A 49 1.47 -11.50 -9.67
C LYS A 49 2.62 -11.51 -8.68
#